data_AF-A0A5N3UP87-F1
#
_entry.id   AF-A0A5N3UP87-F1
#
_cell.length_a   1.000
_cell.length_b   1.000
_cell.length_c   1.000
_cell.angle_alpha   90.00
_cell.angle_beta   90.00
_cell.angle_gamma   90.00
#
_symmetry.space_group_name_H-M   'P 1'
#
loop_
_entity.id
_entity.type
_entity.pdbx_description
1 polymer ?
#
loop_
_entity_poly.entity_id
_entity_poly.type
_entity_poly.pdbx_seq_one_letter_code
_entity_poly.pdbx_strand_id
1 'polypeptide(L)'
;TLDHWTKPREGLSEDPLINPEEIWYTDGSSFVLDGIRRAGYAVVSNFEIIEAKSLPPGTSAQLAELIVLTRTLELGKGKRIAIYTDSKHAFLVLHAHAAIWKERGHLTTRGSPIKYGDQILRLLEAVHLPPEVSVSHCEGHQKGSTEVARGNQAANQAAKRAALQNHDLIGVATLVPQTNLPETPSYTEGETLKLRVRAFKKIIWGGCKGRGSFFCLGTSNGSWLTPYMPPLI
;
A
#
# COMPACT_ATOMS: atom_id res chain seq x y z
N THR A 1 -26.40 -3.93 11.43
CA THR A 1 -25.39 -4.95 11.08
C THR A 1 -24.56 -4.40 9.93
N LEU A 2 -23.48 -3.71 10.32
CA LEU A 2 -22.63 -2.87 9.46
C LEU A 2 -21.42 -3.69 8.95
N ASP A 3 -21.59 -5.01 8.79
CA ASP A 3 -20.47 -5.94 8.60
C ASP A 3 -20.37 -6.45 7.15
N HIS A 4 -21.33 -6.09 6.30
CA HIS A 4 -21.41 -6.55 4.90
C HIS A 4 -20.73 -5.60 3.90
N TRP A 5 -20.29 -4.41 4.33
CA TRP A 5 -19.41 -3.57 3.52
C TRP A 5 -17.97 -3.80 3.99
N THR A 6 -17.17 -4.33 3.07
CA THR A 6 -15.79 -3.91 2.86
C THR A 6 -14.64 -4.62 3.59
N LYS A 7 -14.63 -5.96 3.66
CA LYS A 7 -13.34 -6.70 3.70
C LYS A 7 -12.92 -7.10 2.26
N PRO A 8 -11.67 -6.88 1.82
CA PRO A 8 -11.22 -7.25 0.47
C PRO A 8 -11.43 -8.73 0.14
N ARG A 9 -11.42 -9.57 1.17
CA ARG A 9 -11.67 -11.01 1.13
C ARG A 9 -12.04 -11.52 2.53
N GLU A 10 -12.84 -12.56 2.63
CA GLU A 10 -12.93 -13.37 3.84
C GLU A 10 -11.58 -14.04 4.14
N GLY A 11 -11.09 -13.92 5.38
CA GLY A 11 -9.78 -14.42 5.80
C GLY A 11 -8.61 -13.42 5.67
N LEU A 12 -8.85 -12.17 5.21
CA LEU A 12 -7.89 -11.07 5.35
C LEU A 12 -8.20 -10.26 6.62
N SER A 13 -7.19 -10.07 7.48
CA SER A 13 -7.29 -9.29 8.72
C SER A 13 -6.27 -8.14 8.76
N GLU A 14 -6.65 -7.01 9.39
CA GLU A 14 -5.71 -5.97 9.79
C GLU A 14 -4.99 -6.37 11.09
N ASP A 15 -5.71 -7.05 11.99
CA ASP A 15 -5.18 -7.53 13.26
C ASP A 15 -4.40 -8.85 13.07
N PRO A 16 -3.29 -9.05 13.80
CA PRO A 16 -2.52 -10.29 13.75
C PRO A 16 -3.39 -11.52 13.98
N LEU A 17 -3.19 -12.58 13.18
CA LEU A 17 -3.90 -13.84 13.36
C LEU A 17 -3.61 -14.46 14.74
N ILE A 18 -4.61 -15.15 15.29
CA ILE A 18 -4.42 -16.03 16.45
C ILE A 18 -3.80 -17.34 15.95
N ASN A 19 -2.63 -17.68 16.50
CA ASN A 19 -1.85 -18.88 16.15
C ASN A 19 -1.60 -19.02 14.63
N PRO A 20 -0.88 -18.07 13.99
CA PRO A 20 -0.46 -18.24 12.61
C PRO A 20 0.55 -19.40 12.51
N GLU A 21 0.61 -20.06 11.36
CA GLU A 21 1.67 -21.04 11.08
C GLU A 21 3.03 -20.35 10.93
N GLU A 22 3.01 -19.11 10.43
CA GLU A 22 4.20 -18.34 10.07
C GLU A 22 4.01 -16.86 10.38
N ILE A 23 5.07 -16.21 10.89
CA ILE A 23 5.14 -14.76 11.07
C ILE A 23 6.27 -14.21 10.22
N TRP A 24 5.93 -13.36 9.26
CA TRP A 24 6.83 -12.82 8.26
C TRP A 24 6.90 -11.29 8.32
N TYR A 25 8.09 -10.76 8.11
CA TYR A 25 8.41 -9.35 8.04
C TYR A 25 8.89 -9.02 6.62
N THR A 26 8.40 -7.92 6.06
CA THR A 26 8.67 -7.57 4.67
C THR A 26 9.10 -6.13 4.55
N ASP A 27 10.10 -5.87 3.70
CA ASP A 27 10.57 -4.52 3.40
C ASP A 27 11.01 -4.42 1.92
N GLY A 28 10.69 -3.27 1.31
CA GLY A 28 11.10 -2.90 -0.03
C GLY A 28 11.94 -1.62 0.00
N SER A 29 13.24 -1.76 -0.25
CA SER A 29 14.19 -0.63 -0.21
C SER A 29 14.45 -0.03 -1.59
N SER A 30 14.62 1.29 -1.65
CA SER A 30 15.06 2.02 -2.85
C SER A 30 15.88 3.25 -2.46
N PHE A 31 17.06 3.41 -3.04
CA PHE A 31 17.93 4.57 -2.81
C PHE A 31 18.82 4.85 -4.02
N VAL A 32 19.40 6.04 -4.09
CA VAL A 32 20.31 6.43 -5.17
C VAL A 32 21.76 6.24 -4.70
N LEU A 33 22.54 5.52 -5.49
CA LEU A 33 23.98 5.31 -5.29
C LEU A 33 24.67 5.53 -6.65
N ASP A 34 25.68 6.40 -6.68
CA ASP A 34 26.42 6.79 -7.90
C ASP A 34 25.51 7.27 -9.04
N GLY A 35 24.45 8.01 -8.70
CA GLY A 35 23.46 8.53 -9.66
C GLY A 35 22.45 7.49 -10.17
N ILE A 36 22.58 6.22 -9.76
CA ILE A 36 21.67 5.13 -10.16
C ILE A 36 20.74 4.81 -9.00
N ARG A 37 19.43 4.81 -9.26
CA ARG A 37 18.44 4.32 -8.29
C ARG A 37 18.50 2.79 -8.24
N ARG A 38 18.92 2.27 -7.09
CA ARG A 38 18.98 0.84 -6.76
C ARG A 38 17.80 0.48 -5.87
N ALA A 39 17.29 -0.73 -6.01
CA ALA A 39 16.18 -1.21 -5.21
C ALA A 39 16.27 -2.71 -4.98
N GLY A 40 15.64 -3.17 -3.92
CA GLY A 40 15.60 -4.57 -3.54
C GLY A 40 14.50 -4.81 -2.53
N TYR A 41 14.17 -6.07 -2.30
CA TYR A 41 13.20 -6.45 -1.28
C TYR A 41 13.71 -7.62 -0.46
N ALA A 42 13.08 -7.82 0.70
CA ALA A 42 13.27 -9.01 1.51
C ALA A 42 12.02 -9.44 2.27
N VAL A 43 11.90 -10.75 2.45
CA VAL A 43 10.95 -11.44 3.33
C VAL A 43 11.76 -12.19 4.38
N VAL A 44 11.45 -11.95 5.65
CA VAL A 44 12.19 -12.48 6.81
C VAL A 44 11.22 -13.17 7.77
N SER A 45 11.63 -14.27 8.36
CA SER A 45 10.92 -14.92 9.47
C SER A 45 11.91 -15.31 10.55
N ASN A 46 11.55 -15.14 11.83
CA ASN A 46 12.44 -15.46 12.95
C ASN A 46 13.87 -14.89 12.80
N PHE A 47 13.98 -13.68 12.22
CA PHE A 47 15.23 -12.98 11.90
C PHE A 47 16.10 -13.65 10.81
N GLU A 48 15.60 -14.69 10.15
CA GLU A 48 16.22 -15.36 9.01
C GLU A 48 15.59 -14.95 7.69
N ILE A 49 16.40 -14.84 6.64
CA ILE A 49 15.95 -14.42 5.31
C ILE A 49 15.26 -15.62 4.63
N ILE A 50 13.96 -15.49 4.34
CA ILE A 50 13.23 -16.44 3.50
C ILE A 50 13.56 -16.17 2.03
N GLU A 51 13.47 -14.91 1.62
CA GLU A 51 13.79 -14.48 0.27
C GLU A 51 14.30 -13.04 0.28
N ALA A 52 15.34 -12.73 -0.50
CA ALA A 52 15.76 -11.37 -0.76
C ALA A 52 16.28 -11.26 -2.19
N LYS A 53 15.86 -10.24 -2.95
CA LYS A 53 16.26 -10.06 -4.36
C LYS A 53 16.44 -8.59 -4.71
N SER A 54 17.36 -8.33 -5.63
CA SER A 54 17.46 -7.02 -6.30
C SER A 54 16.27 -6.80 -7.22
N LEU A 55 15.88 -5.53 -7.38
CA LEU A 55 14.80 -5.08 -8.26
C LEU A 55 15.37 -4.19 -9.34
N PRO A 56 14.77 -4.15 -10.56
CA PRO A 56 15.30 -3.36 -11.67
C PRO A 56 15.68 -1.93 -11.29
N PRO A 57 16.76 -1.36 -11.87
CA PRO A 57 17.16 0.01 -11.58
C PRO A 57 16.01 0.98 -11.90
N GLY A 58 15.88 2.03 -11.10
CA GLY A 58 14.77 2.98 -11.22
C GLY A 58 13.51 2.58 -10.45
N THR A 59 13.43 1.36 -9.89
CA THR A 59 12.32 0.97 -9.02
C THR A 59 12.24 1.86 -7.79
N SER A 60 11.08 2.50 -7.58
CA SER A 60 10.79 3.32 -6.40
C SER A 60 10.53 2.50 -5.14
N ALA A 61 10.70 3.09 -3.95
CA ALA A 61 10.41 2.42 -2.67
C ALA A 61 8.96 1.89 -2.61
N GLN A 62 7.97 2.72 -2.94
CA GLN A 62 6.55 2.30 -2.95
C GLN A 62 6.29 1.08 -3.85
N LEU A 63 6.94 1.00 -5.01
CA LEU A 63 6.83 -0.14 -5.90
C LEU A 63 7.52 -1.38 -5.32
N ALA A 64 8.70 -1.22 -4.72
CA ALA A 64 9.38 -2.31 -4.03
C ALA A 64 8.52 -2.90 -2.90
N GLU A 65 7.82 -2.05 -2.14
CA GLU A 65 6.88 -2.44 -1.10
C GLU A 65 5.66 -3.21 -1.63
N LEU A 66 5.11 -2.81 -2.78
CA LEU A 66 4.01 -3.55 -3.42
C LEU A 66 4.50 -4.91 -3.96
N ILE A 67 5.70 -4.95 -4.54
CA ILE A 67 6.30 -6.17 -5.07
C ILE A 67 6.58 -7.16 -3.94
N VAL A 68 7.19 -6.73 -2.83
CA VAL A 68 7.51 -7.62 -1.72
C VAL A 68 6.25 -8.17 -1.05
N LEU A 69 5.22 -7.34 -0.88
CA LEU A 69 3.98 -7.80 -0.27
C LEU A 69 3.27 -8.84 -1.16
N THR A 70 3.23 -8.60 -2.48
CA THR A 70 2.73 -9.58 -3.46
C THR A 70 3.52 -10.88 -3.37
N ARG A 71 4.85 -10.79 -3.36
CA ARG A 71 5.74 -11.95 -3.31
C ARG A 71 5.56 -12.75 -2.02
N THR A 72 5.35 -12.07 -0.91
CA THR A 72 5.11 -12.67 0.40
C THR A 72 3.82 -13.49 0.40
N LEU A 73 2.74 -12.94 -0.20
CA LEU A 73 1.48 -13.68 -0.35
C LEU A 73 1.63 -14.91 -1.27
N GLU A 74 2.42 -14.80 -2.34
CA GLU A 74 2.75 -15.94 -3.22
C GLU A 74 3.51 -17.05 -2.46
N LEU A 75 4.50 -16.68 -1.65
CA LEU A 75 5.26 -17.62 -0.81
C LEU A 75 4.40 -18.31 0.25
N GLY A 76 3.38 -17.59 0.74
CA GLY A 76 2.46 -18.06 1.77
C GLY A 76 1.28 -18.87 1.24
N LYS A 77 1.29 -19.24 -0.05
CA LYS A 77 0.26 -20.07 -0.65
C LYS A 77 0.03 -21.34 0.17
N GLY A 78 -1.22 -21.57 0.57
CA GLY A 78 -1.60 -22.75 1.35
C GLY A 78 -1.25 -22.71 2.84
N LYS A 79 -0.70 -21.60 3.37
CA LYS A 79 -0.37 -21.43 4.80
C LYS A 79 -1.17 -20.30 5.45
N ARG A 80 -1.48 -20.43 6.74
CA ARG A 80 -2.01 -19.32 7.56
C ARG A 80 -0.86 -18.42 8.01
N ILE A 81 -0.74 -17.23 7.41
CA ILE A 81 0.44 -16.36 7.61
C ILE A 81 0.07 -15.02 8.25
N ALA A 82 0.93 -14.51 9.13
CA ALA A 82 0.87 -13.15 9.63
C ALA A 82 2.02 -12.33 9.02
N ILE A 83 1.70 -11.25 8.31
CA ILE A 83 2.65 -10.38 7.63
C ILE A 83 2.71 -9.02 8.33
N TYR A 84 3.93 -8.57 8.62
CA TYR A 84 4.22 -7.24 9.09
C TYR A 84 4.97 -6.46 8.00
N THR A 85 4.48 -5.26 7.69
CA THR A 85 5.11 -4.30 6.78
C THR A 85 5.14 -2.93 7.45
N ASP A 86 6.22 -2.17 7.28
CA ASP A 86 6.26 -0.77 7.72
C ASP A 86 5.77 0.21 6.64
N SER A 87 5.40 -0.32 5.47
CA SER A 87 4.83 0.46 4.38
C SER A 87 3.35 0.73 4.59
N LYS A 88 3.06 1.91 5.15
CA LYS A 88 1.69 2.45 5.21
C LYS A 88 1.04 2.52 3.83
N HIS A 89 1.82 2.72 2.77
CA HIS A 89 1.30 2.73 1.40
C HIS A 89 0.78 1.36 0.98
N ALA A 90 1.58 0.31 1.11
CA ALA A 90 1.19 -1.05 0.73
C ALA A 90 0.02 -1.57 1.58
N PHE A 91 0.05 -1.30 2.90
CA PHE A 91 -1.05 -1.59 3.81
C PHE A 91 -2.36 -0.94 3.36
N LEU A 92 -2.33 0.36 3.05
CA LEU A 92 -3.54 1.07 2.60
C LEU A 92 -4.01 0.59 1.24
N VAL A 93 -3.11 0.31 0.28
CA VAL A 93 -3.49 -0.21 -1.03
C VAL A 93 -4.22 -1.55 -0.91
N LEU A 94 -3.73 -2.45 -0.06
CA LEU A 94 -4.34 -3.76 0.17
C LEU A 94 -5.72 -3.65 0.85
N HIS A 95 -5.83 -2.83 1.90
CA HIS A 95 -7.04 -2.75 2.74
C HIS A 95 -8.08 -1.73 2.25
N ALA A 96 -7.71 -0.68 1.51
CA ALA A 96 -8.62 0.39 1.07
C ALA A 96 -9.53 0.03 -0.13
N HIS A 97 -9.81 -1.26 -0.31
CA HIS A 97 -10.72 -1.89 -1.30
C HIS A 97 -10.18 -2.11 -2.70
N ALA A 98 -10.05 -3.40 -3.05
CA ALA A 98 -10.02 -3.96 -4.40
C ALA A 98 -11.30 -3.68 -5.23
N ALA A 99 -12.45 -3.53 -4.56
CA ALA A 99 -13.75 -3.37 -5.22
C ALA A 99 -13.81 -2.08 -6.08
N ILE A 100 -13.21 -0.98 -5.60
CA ILE A 100 -13.13 0.27 -6.36
C ILE A 100 -12.31 0.10 -7.65
N TRP A 101 -11.31 -0.80 -7.63
CA TRP A 101 -10.42 -1.03 -8.77
C TRP A 101 -11.11 -1.85 -9.87
N LYS A 102 -11.88 -2.87 -9.49
CA LYS A 102 -12.63 -3.71 -10.43
C LYS A 102 -13.75 -2.93 -11.13
N GLU A 103 -14.39 -1.98 -10.45
CA GLU A 103 -15.49 -1.18 -11.00
C GLU A 103 -15.04 -0.04 -11.94
N ARG A 104 -13.77 0.38 -11.90
CA ARG A 104 -13.28 1.58 -12.61
C ARG A 104 -12.23 1.34 -13.69
N GLY A 105 -11.90 0.08 -14.00
CA GLY A 105 -11.04 -0.28 -15.12
C GLY A 105 -9.62 0.30 -15.04
N HIS A 106 -9.06 0.42 -13.84
CA HIS A 106 -7.69 0.91 -13.59
C HIS A 106 -7.46 2.38 -13.95
N LEU A 107 -8.54 3.16 -14.09
CA LEU A 107 -8.47 4.59 -14.36
C LEU A 107 -8.65 5.41 -13.09
N THR A 108 -7.86 6.46 -12.98
CA THR A 108 -8.15 7.56 -12.06
C THR A 108 -9.48 8.18 -12.47
N THR A 109 -10.05 8.94 -11.57
CA THR A 109 -11.23 9.78 -11.83
C THR A 109 -11.04 10.84 -12.90
N ARG A 110 -9.79 11.10 -13.33
CA ARG A 110 -9.45 11.95 -14.48
C ARG A 110 -9.29 11.14 -15.77
N GLY A 111 -9.55 9.83 -15.74
CA GLY A 111 -9.42 8.93 -16.89
C GLY A 111 -7.98 8.49 -17.20
N SER A 112 -6.99 8.82 -16.35
CA SER A 112 -5.61 8.40 -16.56
C SER A 112 -5.34 7.04 -15.91
N PRO A 113 -4.40 6.21 -16.41
CA PRO A 113 -4.00 5.00 -15.70
C PRO A 113 -3.51 5.30 -14.28
N ILE A 114 -3.84 4.44 -13.33
CA ILE A 114 -3.33 4.57 -11.97
C ILE A 114 -1.88 4.07 -11.91
N LYS A 115 -1.04 4.78 -11.15
CA LYS A 115 0.36 4.40 -10.94
C LYS A 115 0.43 2.98 -10.33
N TYR A 116 1.25 2.12 -10.94
CA TYR A 116 1.46 0.71 -10.55
C TYR A 116 0.21 -0.19 -10.64
N GLY A 117 -0.76 0.15 -11.52
CA GLY A 117 -2.02 -0.60 -11.66
C GLY A 117 -1.83 -2.12 -11.77
N ASP A 118 -0.92 -2.58 -12.63
CA ASP A 118 -0.66 -4.03 -12.81
C ASP A 118 -0.14 -4.71 -11.55
N GLN A 119 0.73 -4.03 -10.79
CA GLN A 119 1.26 -4.59 -9.53
C GLN A 119 0.19 -4.62 -8.44
N ILE A 120 -0.71 -3.64 -8.43
CA ILE A 120 -1.84 -3.61 -7.50
C ILE A 120 -2.81 -4.76 -7.82
N LEU A 121 -3.11 -5.01 -9.09
CA LEU A 121 -3.95 -6.15 -9.48
C LEU A 121 -3.34 -7.47 -9.05
N ARG A 122 -2.04 -7.64 -9.31
CA ARG A 122 -1.32 -8.85 -8.93
C ARG A 122 -1.28 -9.05 -7.41
N LEU A 123 -1.14 -7.97 -6.64
CA LEU A 123 -1.27 -8.00 -5.18
C LEU A 123 -2.66 -8.48 -4.74
N LEU A 124 -3.71 -7.96 -5.38
CA LEU A 124 -5.10 -8.31 -5.09
C LEU A 124 -5.44 -9.75 -5.48
N GLU A 125 -4.84 -10.29 -6.53
CA GLU A 125 -4.94 -11.71 -6.88
C GLU A 125 -4.18 -12.58 -5.88
N ALA A 126 -2.94 -12.18 -5.53
CA ALA A 126 -2.08 -12.93 -4.63
C ALA A 126 -2.66 -13.05 -3.22
N VAL A 127 -3.46 -12.07 -2.76
CA VAL A 127 -4.11 -12.14 -1.44
C VAL A 127 -5.04 -13.35 -1.30
N HIS A 128 -5.46 -13.96 -2.41
CA HIS A 128 -6.29 -15.17 -2.42
C HIS A 128 -5.49 -16.47 -2.24
N LEU A 129 -4.16 -16.44 -2.30
CA LEU A 129 -3.32 -17.64 -2.26
C LEU A 129 -3.19 -18.27 -0.86
N PRO A 130 -3.01 -17.50 0.24
CA PRO A 130 -3.07 -18.04 1.58
C PRO A 130 -4.52 -18.38 1.98
N PRO A 131 -4.82 -19.47 2.72
CA PRO A 131 -6.14 -19.71 3.27
C PRO A 131 -6.60 -18.60 4.23
N GLU A 132 -5.72 -18.13 5.13
CA GLU A 132 -5.93 -16.98 6.01
C GLU A 132 -4.67 -16.13 6.05
N VAL A 133 -4.83 -14.82 6.11
CA VAL A 133 -3.70 -13.88 6.19
C VAL A 133 -4.06 -12.65 7.02
N SER A 134 -3.16 -12.25 7.92
CA SER A 134 -3.18 -10.90 8.50
C SER A 134 -2.07 -10.06 7.89
N VAL A 135 -2.38 -8.82 7.49
CA VAL A 135 -1.36 -7.85 7.08
C VAL A 135 -1.47 -6.64 7.99
N SER A 136 -0.49 -6.48 8.86
CA SER A 136 -0.44 -5.44 9.88
C SER A 136 0.65 -4.43 9.59
N HIS A 137 0.34 -3.15 9.73
CA HIS A 137 1.33 -2.08 9.65
C HIS A 137 2.11 -1.97 10.96
N CYS A 138 3.44 -2.03 10.90
CA CYS A 138 4.32 -1.67 12.00
C CYS A 138 4.96 -0.30 11.76
N GLU A 139 5.36 0.42 12.80
CA GLU A 139 6.09 1.67 12.57
C GLU A 139 7.51 1.38 12.09
N GLY A 140 7.92 2.07 11.02
CA GLY A 140 9.30 2.03 10.56
C GLY A 140 10.26 2.61 11.59
N HIS A 141 11.47 2.03 11.67
CA HIS A 141 12.58 2.55 12.49
C HIS A 141 12.31 2.69 14.00
N GLN A 142 11.53 1.79 14.60
CA GLN A 142 11.41 1.75 16.06
C GLN A 142 12.73 1.38 16.74
N LYS A 143 13.11 2.11 17.80
CA LYS A 143 14.25 1.78 18.68
C LYS A 143 13.90 0.74 19.76
N GLY A 144 12.70 0.17 19.70
CA GLY A 144 12.19 -0.79 20.69
C GLY A 144 12.78 -2.19 20.52
N SER A 145 12.80 -2.97 21.60
CA SER A 145 13.28 -4.36 21.63
C SER A 145 12.19 -5.39 21.28
N THR A 146 11.03 -4.97 20.79
CA THR A 146 9.93 -5.88 20.45
C THR A 146 10.33 -6.79 19.29
N GLU A 147 9.77 -7.99 19.25
CA GLU A 147 10.03 -8.95 18.17
C GLU A 147 9.67 -8.37 16.80
N VAL A 148 8.57 -7.61 16.72
CA VAL A 148 8.15 -6.92 15.50
C VAL A 148 9.18 -5.87 15.05
N ALA A 149 9.72 -5.06 15.97
CA ALA A 149 10.74 -4.08 15.62
C ALA A 149 12.04 -4.74 15.12
N ARG A 150 12.46 -5.83 15.79
CA ARG A 150 13.63 -6.62 15.38
C ARG A 150 13.42 -7.28 14.02
N GLY A 151 12.23 -7.83 13.77
CA GLY A 151 11.86 -8.44 12.49
C GLY A 151 11.85 -7.44 11.35
N ASN A 152 11.24 -6.26 11.57
CA ASN A 152 11.25 -5.17 10.61
C ASN A 152 12.67 -4.67 10.30
N GLN A 153 13.52 -4.52 11.33
CA GLN A 153 14.91 -4.14 11.15
C GLN A 153 15.68 -5.17 10.31
N ALA A 154 15.46 -6.46 10.56
CA ALA A 154 16.08 -7.53 9.79
C ALA A 154 15.64 -7.51 8.31
N ALA A 155 14.35 -7.30 8.04
CA ALA A 155 13.82 -7.14 6.68
C ALA A 155 14.44 -5.94 5.95
N ASN A 156 14.45 -4.76 6.58
CA ASN A 156 15.05 -3.53 6.03
C ASN A 156 16.55 -3.69 5.71
N GLN A 157 17.31 -4.33 6.61
CA GLN A 157 18.71 -4.63 6.34
C GLN A 157 18.88 -5.60 5.17
N ALA A 158 18.08 -6.65 5.10
CA ALA A 158 18.13 -7.62 4.02
C ALA A 158 17.75 -7.00 2.67
N ALA A 159 16.71 -6.16 2.62
CA ALA A 159 16.27 -5.46 1.41
C ALA A 159 17.34 -4.47 0.91
N LYS A 160 17.97 -3.71 1.82
CA LYS A 160 19.11 -2.83 1.49
C LYS A 160 20.30 -3.61 0.92
N ARG A 161 20.65 -4.75 1.53
CA ARG A 161 21.72 -5.62 1.02
C ARG A 161 21.37 -6.15 -0.36
N ALA A 162 20.13 -6.58 -0.57
CA ALA A 162 19.66 -7.05 -1.87
C ALA A 162 19.69 -5.96 -2.95
N ALA A 163 19.36 -4.71 -2.60
CA ALA A 163 19.47 -3.58 -3.53
C ALA A 163 20.91 -3.27 -3.97
N LEU A 164 21.90 -3.65 -3.17
CA LEU A 164 23.32 -3.50 -3.50
C LEU A 164 23.86 -4.67 -4.33
N GLN A 165 23.16 -5.79 -4.44
CA GLN A 165 23.61 -6.91 -5.25
C GLN A 165 23.57 -6.53 -6.74
N ASN A 166 24.70 -6.73 -7.42
CA ASN A 166 25.00 -6.19 -8.75
C ASN A 166 23.89 -6.46 -9.78
N HIS A 167 23.54 -5.42 -10.54
CA HIS A 167 22.68 -5.51 -11.73
C HIS A 167 23.41 -6.02 -12.97
N ASP A 168 24.70 -6.33 -12.87
CA ASP A 168 25.58 -6.63 -14.02
C ASP A 168 25.26 -7.95 -14.75
N LEU A 169 24.22 -8.70 -14.33
CA LEU A 169 23.83 -9.97 -14.92
C LEU A 169 22.43 -10.00 -15.55
N ILE A 170 21.65 -8.92 -15.53
CA ILE A 170 20.32 -8.90 -16.19
C ILE A 170 20.27 -7.78 -17.22
N GLY A 171 20.80 -8.10 -18.40
CA GLY A 171 20.41 -7.41 -19.62
C GLY A 171 18.94 -7.73 -19.97
N VAL A 172 18.29 -6.71 -20.55
CA VAL A 172 17.01 -6.72 -21.28
C VAL A 172 15.76 -6.19 -20.54
N ALA A 173 15.34 -5.01 -21.02
CA ALA A 173 14.00 -4.40 -21.09
C ALA A 173 13.21 -4.19 -19.78
N THR A 174 12.83 -2.98 -19.41
CA THR A 174 11.86 -2.16 -20.16
C THR A 174 11.92 -0.70 -19.70
N LEU A 175 11.91 0.23 -20.66
CA LEU A 175 11.85 1.68 -20.44
C LEU A 175 10.45 2.10 -20.01
N VAL A 176 10.31 2.67 -18.81
CA VAL A 176 9.21 3.60 -18.51
C VAL A 176 9.83 4.82 -17.81
N PRO A 177 9.71 6.03 -18.37
CA PRO A 177 10.16 7.22 -17.68
C PRO A 177 9.16 7.55 -16.56
N GLN A 178 9.62 7.61 -15.31
CA GLN A 178 8.85 8.20 -14.22
C GLN A 178 9.39 9.57 -13.87
N THR A 179 8.48 10.54 -13.82
CA THR A 179 8.70 11.93 -13.45
C THR A 179 8.93 12.05 -11.94
N ASN A 180 9.96 12.81 -11.57
CA ASN A 180 10.32 13.12 -10.17
C ASN A 180 9.31 14.10 -9.56
N LEU A 181 8.66 13.76 -8.45
CA LEU A 181 7.98 14.71 -7.55
C LEU A 181 7.99 14.17 -6.09
N PRO A 182 7.89 15.04 -5.06
CA PRO A 182 8.61 14.91 -3.78
C PRO A 182 8.02 13.89 -2.79
N GLU A 183 8.91 13.43 -1.90
CA GLU A 183 8.65 12.45 -0.84
C GLU A 183 7.86 13.04 0.35
N THR A 184 6.84 12.27 0.75
CA THR A 184 6.10 12.24 2.04
C THR A 184 5.19 13.42 2.43
N PRO A 185 3.90 13.13 2.73
CA PRO A 185 3.12 13.90 3.69
C PRO A 185 3.10 13.20 5.07
N SER A 186 3.36 13.94 6.15
CA SER A 186 3.13 13.47 7.53
C SER A 186 1.64 13.52 7.89
N TYR A 187 1.16 12.59 8.73
CA TYR A 187 -0.19 12.68 9.30
C TYR A 187 -0.28 11.99 10.68
N THR A 188 -0.88 12.70 11.64
CA THR A 188 -1.20 12.29 13.02
C THR A 188 -2.50 11.48 13.10
N GLU A 189 -2.56 10.54 14.03
CA GLU A 189 -3.67 9.59 14.20
C GLU A 189 -5.02 10.25 14.55
N GLY A 190 -6.10 9.70 13.99
CA GLY A 190 -7.46 10.11 14.32
C GLY A 190 -8.50 9.69 13.27
N GLU A 191 -9.14 8.55 13.54
CA GLU A 191 -10.53 8.19 13.21
C GLU A 191 -10.87 7.44 11.90
N THR A 192 -11.73 6.42 12.12
CA THR A 192 -12.58 5.51 11.32
C THR A 192 -12.53 5.42 9.78
N LEU A 193 -12.86 4.21 9.27
CA LEU A 193 -12.92 3.76 7.87
C LEU A 193 -13.41 4.79 6.81
N LYS A 194 -14.38 5.65 7.14
CA LYS A 194 -14.83 6.71 6.22
C LYS A 194 -13.74 7.74 5.92
N LEU A 195 -12.91 8.07 6.91
CA LEU A 195 -11.74 8.94 6.75
C LEU A 195 -10.60 8.19 6.07
N ARG A 196 -10.46 6.87 6.23
CA ARG A 196 -9.47 6.05 5.49
C ARG A 196 -9.75 6.07 3.98
N VAL A 197 -11.02 5.89 3.59
CA VAL A 197 -11.47 6.06 2.19
C VAL A 197 -11.28 7.49 1.71
N ARG A 198 -11.56 8.50 2.55
CA ARG A 198 -11.36 9.92 2.21
C ARG A 198 -9.89 10.31 2.09
N ALA A 199 -9.03 9.74 2.94
CA ALA A 199 -7.58 9.93 2.94
C ALA A 199 -6.97 9.25 1.71
N PHE A 200 -7.41 8.02 1.37
CA PHE A 200 -7.03 7.36 0.12
C PHE A 200 -7.50 8.16 -1.11
N LYS A 201 -8.73 8.69 -1.10
CA LYS A 201 -9.19 9.66 -2.11
C LYS A 201 -8.28 10.88 -2.18
N LYS A 202 -7.79 11.42 -1.06
CA LYS A 202 -6.87 12.57 -1.03
C LYS A 202 -5.47 12.22 -1.57
N ILE A 203 -4.99 11.01 -1.32
CA ILE A 203 -3.73 10.44 -1.83
C ILE A 203 -3.79 10.25 -3.35
N ILE A 204 -4.91 9.73 -3.88
CA ILE A 204 -5.12 9.54 -5.33
C ILE A 204 -5.47 10.85 -6.05
N TRP A 205 -6.19 11.79 -5.42
CA TRP A 205 -6.78 12.93 -6.10
C TRP A 205 -5.95 14.22 -6.09
N GLY A 206 -5.02 14.41 -5.15
CA GLY A 206 -4.30 15.69 -4.98
C GLY A 206 -5.26 16.84 -4.59
N GLY A 207 -4.99 17.52 -3.48
CA GLY A 207 -5.89 18.55 -2.98
C GLY A 207 -6.16 19.67 -3.99
N CYS A 208 -7.35 19.68 -4.60
CA CYS A 208 -7.89 20.89 -5.22
C CYS A 208 -8.48 21.78 -4.12
N LYS A 209 -7.65 22.68 -3.58
CA LYS A 209 -8.17 23.97 -3.12
C LYS A 209 -8.55 24.77 -4.37
N GLY A 210 -9.80 24.67 -4.78
CA GLY A 210 -10.38 25.66 -5.68
C GLY A 210 -10.56 26.95 -4.90
N ARG A 211 -9.64 27.90 -5.07
CA ARG A 211 -9.96 29.32 -4.93
C ARG A 211 -10.94 29.64 -6.06
N GLY A 212 -12.21 29.70 -5.73
CA GLY A 212 -13.24 30.32 -6.56
C GLY A 212 -13.78 31.50 -5.79
N SER A 213 -13.37 32.71 -6.21
CA SER A 213 -14.06 33.93 -5.86
C SER A 213 -15.53 33.79 -6.30
N PHE A 214 -16.44 33.77 -5.36
CA PHE A 214 -17.82 34.17 -5.62
C PHE A 214 -18.20 35.22 -4.60
N PHE A 215 -18.28 36.44 -5.14
CA PHE A 215 -18.96 37.58 -4.58
C PHE A 215 -20.39 37.13 -4.24
N CYS A 216 -20.78 37.20 -2.96
CA CYS A 216 -22.19 37.22 -2.58
C CYS A 216 -22.41 38.53 -1.82
N LEU A 217 -22.90 39.53 -2.56
CA LEU A 217 -23.76 40.56 -2.02
C LEU A 217 -24.91 39.88 -1.29
N GLY A 218 -25.19 40.34 -0.06
CA GLY A 218 -26.24 39.78 0.76
C GLY A 218 -27.64 39.96 0.17
N THR A 219 -28.60 39.21 0.71
CA THR A 219 -29.62 39.78 1.59
C THR A 219 -30.33 38.67 2.35
N SER A 220 -30.93 39.11 3.44
CA SER A 220 -31.71 38.46 4.48
C SER A 220 -32.91 37.63 4.00
N ASN A 221 -33.11 36.45 4.60
CA ASN A 221 -34.30 36.06 5.38
C ASN A 221 -34.46 34.53 5.39
N GLY A 222 -34.69 33.99 6.58
CA GLY A 222 -34.71 32.54 6.83
C GLY A 222 -35.95 31.82 6.29
N SER A 223 -35.74 30.59 5.85
CA SER A 223 -36.67 29.46 6.01
C SER A 223 -35.93 28.15 5.75
N TRP A 224 -36.16 27.14 6.57
CA TRP A 224 -35.66 25.78 6.37
C TRP A 224 -36.60 25.04 5.43
N LEU A 225 -36.09 24.52 4.30
CA LEU A 225 -36.80 23.58 3.43
C LEU A 225 -35.98 22.30 3.33
N THR A 226 -36.59 21.19 3.72
CA THR A 226 -36.09 19.83 3.56
C THR A 226 -36.04 19.47 2.07
N PRO A 227 -34.99 18.79 1.57
CA PRO A 227 -35.00 18.29 0.20
C PRO A 227 -35.81 16.99 0.09
N TYR A 228 -36.84 17.07 -0.74
CA TYR A 228 -37.72 16.02 -1.24
C TYR A 228 -36.93 15.02 -2.12
N MET A 229 -37.16 13.72 -1.92
CA MET A 229 -36.60 12.62 -2.74
C MET A 229 -37.66 12.17 -3.77
N PRO A 230 -37.37 12.10 -5.08
CA PRO A 230 -38.24 11.41 -6.01
C PRO A 230 -37.96 9.89 -6.03
N PRO A 231 -38.98 9.05 -6.30
CA PRO A 231 -38.86 7.60 -6.31
C PRO A 231 -38.17 7.08 -7.58
N LEU A 232 -37.41 6.00 -7.40
CA LEU A 232 -36.80 5.22 -8.48
C LEU A 232 -37.89 4.37 -9.16
N ILE A 233 -37.90 4.39 -10.50
CA ILE A 233 -38.35 3.28 -11.34
C ILE A 233 -37.11 2.53 -11.77
#